data_AF-A0AAD9KNR2-F1
#
_entry.id   AF-A0AAD9KNR2-F1
#
_cell.length_a   1.000
_cell.length_b   1.000
_cell.length_c   1.000
_cell.angle_alpha   90.00
_cell.angle_beta   90.00
_cell.angle_gamma   90.00
#
_symmetry.space_group_name_H-M   'P 1'
#
loop_
_entity.id
_entity.type
_entity.pdbx_description
1 polymer ?
#
loop_
_entity_poly.entity_id
_entity_poly.type
_entity_poly.pdbx_seq_one_letter_code
_entity_poly.pdbx_strand_id
1 'polypeptide(L)'
;MAYHGQLKITSQKFTLELTDVNSTEHNKLAGDVRRVLENVYKDVYGKQFVNITNILFSNGSVLADYEVQLTDTSSDAEVQTVLANYVNAQNGKLGVLTVIVSSS
;
A
#
# COMPACT_ATOMS: atom_id res chain seq x y z
N MET A 1 6.27 -12.13 -9.98
CA MET A 1 6.51 -12.55 -8.59
C MET A 1 5.80 -11.56 -7.68
N ALA A 2 5.19 -12.06 -6.61
CA ALA A 2 4.42 -11.26 -5.66
C ALA A 2 5.27 -10.94 -4.43
N TYR A 3 5.26 -9.68 -4.01
CA TYR A 3 5.99 -9.19 -2.85
C TYR A 3 5.07 -8.46 -1.90
N HIS A 4 5.18 -8.71 -0.61
CA HIS A 4 4.28 -8.15 0.40
C HIS A 4 4.78 -6.79 0.88
N GLY A 5 3.84 -5.85 0.97
CA GLY A 5 4.05 -4.57 1.63
C GLY A 5 2.95 -4.31 2.66
N GLN A 6 3.29 -3.55 3.69
CA GLN A 6 2.35 -3.17 4.74
C GLN A 6 2.49 -1.69 5.12
N LEU A 7 1.37 -1.04 5.41
CA LEU A 7 1.37 0.31 5.98
C LEU A 7 0.21 0.51 6.94
N LYS A 8 0.36 1.47 7.84
CA LYS A 8 -0.67 1.87 8.80
C LYS A 8 -1.29 3.20 8.39
N ILE A 9 -2.58 3.24 8.09
CA ILE A 9 -3.29 4.48 7.75
C ILE A 9 -3.84 5.10 9.05
N THR A 10 -3.31 6.26 9.42
CA THR A 10 -3.67 6.94 10.68
C THR A 10 -4.75 8.00 10.50
N SER A 11 -4.94 8.50 9.27
CA SER A 11 -5.99 9.47 8.95
C SER A 11 -7.38 8.85 8.73
N GLN A 12 -7.49 7.51 8.78
CA GLN A 12 -8.74 6.79 8.53
C GLN A 12 -9.19 6.07 9.82
N LYS A 13 -10.48 6.17 10.13
CA LYS A 13 -11.10 5.36 11.20
C LYS A 13 -11.42 3.97 10.65
N PHE A 14 -11.05 2.94 11.43
CA PHE A 14 -11.43 1.57 11.11
C PHE A 14 -12.94 1.38 11.28
N THR A 15 -13.56 0.73 10.31
CA THR A 15 -14.95 0.28 10.34
C THR A 15 -15.00 -1.19 9.90
N LEU A 16 -16.03 -1.93 10.32
CA LEU A 16 -16.18 -3.33 9.91
C LEU A 16 -16.31 -3.49 8.40
N GLU A 17 -16.92 -2.52 7.72
CA GLU A 17 -17.03 -2.49 6.25
C GLU A 17 -15.66 -2.59 5.57
N LEU A 18 -14.58 -2.05 6.15
CA LEU A 18 -13.24 -2.18 5.57
C LEU A 18 -12.72 -3.62 5.53
N THR A 19 -13.26 -4.51 6.36
CA THR A 19 -12.92 -5.94 6.34
C THR A 19 -13.67 -6.74 5.27
N ASP A 20 -14.78 -6.21 4.76
CA ASP A 20 -15.51 -6.80 3.64
C ASP A 20 -14.98 -6.24 2.32
N VAL A 21 -14.28 -7.08 1.56
CA VAL A 21 -13.70 -6.73 0.25
C VAL A 21 -14.74 -6.29 -0.78
N ASN A 22 -16.03 -6.60 -0.55
CA ASN A 22 -17.12 -6.21 -1.43
C ASN A 22 -17.83 -4.92 -0.98
N SER A 23 -17.49 -4.38 0.20
CA SER A 23 -18.11 -3.14 0.68
C SER A 23 -17.70 -1.94 -0.16
N THR A 24 -18.52 -0.89 -0.12
CA THR A 24 -18.21 0.36 -0.83
C THR A 24 -17.00 1.05 -0.20
N GLU A 25 -16.90 1.00 1.12
CA GLU A 25 -15.85 1.60 1.93
C GLU A 25 -14.49 0.96 1.66
N HIS A 26 -14.45 -0.38 1.60
CA HIS A 26 -13.24 -1.12 1.26
C HIS A 26 -12.79 -0.77 -0.16
N ASN A 27 -13.68 -0.90 -1.14
CA ASN A 27 -13.35 -0.67 -2.55
C ASN A 27 -12.86 0.75 -2.81
N LYS A 28 -13.48 1.74 -2.15
CA LYS A 28 -13.05 3.14 -2.25
C LYS A 28 -11.64 3.34 -1.69
N LEU A 29 -11.39 2.88 -0.46
CA LEU A 29 -10.09 3.06 0.18
C LEU A 29 -8.98 2.26 -0.53
N ALA A 30 -9.27 1.01 -0.92
CA ALA A 30 -8.35 0.19 -1.70
C ALA A 30 -8.04 0.83 -3.06
N GLY A 31 -9.02 1.43 -3.72
CA GLY A 31 -8.82 2.17 -4.97
C GLY A 31 -7.93 3.40 -4.82
N ASP A 32 -8.08 4.16 -3.73
CA ASP A 32 -7.23 5.32 -3.45
C ASP A 32 -5.79 4.90 -3.09
N VAL A 33 -5.63 3.88 -2.25
CA VAL A 33 -4.33 3.31 -1.89
C VAL A 33 -3.63 2.74 -3.14
N ARG A 34 -4.33 1.89 -3.92
CA ARG A 34 -3.82 1.27 -5.15
C ARG A 34 -3.26 2.31 -6.11
N ARG A 35 -4.04 3.36 -6.42
CA ARG A 35 -3.66 4.39 -7.38
C ARG A 35 -2.34 5.07 -7.02
N VAL A 36 -2.14 5.36 -5.73
CA VAL A 36 -0.90 5.99 -5.28
C VAL A 36 0.24 4.98 -5.30
N LEU A 37 0.05 3.76 -4.79
CA LEU A 37 1.08 2.73 -4.81
C LEU A 37 1.53 2.36 -6.23
N GLU A 38 0.61 2.25 -7.18
CA GLU A 38 0.93 2.02 -8.59
C GLU A 38 1.88 3.11 -9.12
N ASN A 39 1.65 4.37 -8.80
CA ASN A 39 2.55 5.45 -9.20
C ASN A 39 3.93 5.32 -8.53
N VAL A 40 3.98 5.02 -7.23
CA VAL A 40 5.23 4.83 -6.48
C VAL A 40 6.08 3.71 -7.10
N TYR A 41 5.48 2.54 -7.28
CA TYR A 41 6.21 1.37 -7.74
C TYR A 41 6.52 1.41 -9.22
N LYS A 42 5.68 2.04 -10.04
CA LYS A 42 5.99 2.27 -11.46
C LYS A 42 7.12 3.27 -11.65
N ASP A 43 7.24 4.28 -10.79
CA ASP A 43 8.34 5.24 -10.84
C ASP A 43 9.70 4.56 -10.54
N VAL A 44 9.72 3.66 -9.55
CA VAL A 44 10.95 2.96 -9.14
C VAL A 44 11.29 1.77 -10.05
N TYR A 45 10.34 0.89 -10.34
CA TYR A 45 10.58 -0.37 -11.05
C TYR A 45 10.29 -0.28 -12.56
N GLY A 46 9.66 0.80 -13.03
CA GLY A 46 9.42 1.03 -14.45
C GLY A 46 8.67 -0.14 -15.12
N LYS A 47 9.30 -0.76 -16.13
CA LYS A 47 8.73 -1.89 -16.89
C LYS A 47 8.63 -3.18 -16.09
N GLN A 48 9.36 -3.30 -14.96
CA GLN A 48 9.28 -4.48 -14.10
C GLN A 48 8.01 -4.47 -13.25
N PHE A 49 7.40 -3.31 -13.02
CA PHE A 49 6.14 -3.21 -12.31
C PHE A 49 4.98 -3.75 -13.14
N VAL A 50 4.17 -4.63 -12.55
CA VAL A 50 2.98 -5.21 -13.18
C VAL A 50 1.70 -4.63 -12.58
N ASN A 51 1.48 -4.77 -11.27
CA ASN A 51 0.24 -4.35 -10.60
C ASN A 51 0.35 -4.35 -9.07
N ILE A 52 -0.65 -3.77 -8.37
CA ILE A 52 -0.90 -3.92 -6.94
C ILE A 52 -2.16 -4.76 -6.69
N THR A 53 -2.02 -5.87 -5.98
CA THR A 53 -3.09 -6.86 -5.71
C THR A 53 -3.30 -7.07 -4.21
N ASN A 54 -4.36 -7.81 -3.85
CA ASN A 54 -4.62 -8.30 -2.49
C ASN A 54 -4.56 -7.22 -1.39
N ILE A 55 -5.15 -6.05 -1.63
CA ILE A 55 -5.26 -4.99 -0.62
C ILE A 55 -6.28 -5.42 0.43
N LEU A 56 -5.83 -5.62 1.67
CA LEU A 56 -6.66 -6.02 2.79
C LEU A 56 -6.51 -5.03 3.94
N PHE A 57 -7.61 -4.79 4.65
CA PHE A 57 -7.63 -3.87 5.79
C PHE A 57 -7.95 -4.59 7.09
N SER A 58 -7.18 -4.29 8.14
CA SER A 58 -7.40 -4.85 9.48
C SER A 58 -7.37 -3.78 10.59
N ASN A 59 -7.86 -4.17 11.77
CA ASN A 59 -8.02 -3.28 12.92
C ASN A 59 -6.66 -2.96 13.57
N GLY A 60 -6.43 -1.69 13.93
CA GLY A 60 -5.15 -1.23 14.51
C GLY A 60 -4.68 0.15 14.04
N SER A 61 -5.62 1.08 13.77
CA SER A 61 -5.53 2.12 12.71
C SER A 61 -5.28 1.46 11.37
N VAL A 62 -6.30 1.48 10.51
CA VAL A 62 -6.44 0.71 9.27
C VAL A 62 -5.09 0.23 8.71
N LEU A 63 -4.71 -1.00 9.08
CA LEU A 63 -3.51 -1.64 8.56
C LEU A 63 -3.85 -2.14 7.17
N ALA A 64 -3.10 -1.68 6.18
CA ALA A 64 -3.26 -2.04 4.79
C ALA A 64 -2.12 -2.98 4.40
N ASP A 65 -2.47 -4.23 4.15
CA ASP A 65 -1.61 -5.26 3.58
C ASP A 65 -1.86 -5.32 2.09
N TYR A 66 -0.81 -5.44 1.27
CA TYR A 66 -0.95 -5.51 -0.18
C TYR A 66 0.20 -6.29 -0.82
N GLU A 67 -0.01 -6.71 -2.06
CA GLU A 67 1.00 -7.36 -2.88
C GLU A 67 1.41 -6.49 -4.06
N VAL A 68 2.71 -6.43 -4.32
CA VAL A 68 3.31 -5.83 -5.52
C VAL A 68 3.71 -6.95 -6.46
N GLN A 69 3.18 -6.92 -7.69
CA GLN A 69 3.54 -7.86 -8.73
C GLN A 69 4.67 -7.27 -9.57
N LEU A 70 5.81 -7.95 -9.63
CA LEU A 70 6.97 -7.59 -10.45
C LEU A 70 7.32 -8.70 -11.45
N THR A 71 7.89 -8.36 -12.60
CA THR A 71 8.36 -9.36 -13.59
C THR A 71 9.71 -10.00 -13.22
N ASP A 72 10.48 -9.36 -12.34
CA ASP A 72 11.83 -9.78 -11.93
C ASP A 72 11.89 -10.06 -10.42
N THR A 73 13.03 -10.55 -9.95
CA THR A 73 13.26 -10.81 -8.52
C THR A 73 13.53 -9.53 -7.73
N SER A 74 12.89 -9.42 -6.58
CA SER A 74 13.11 -8.42 -5.53
C SER A 74 12.90 -9.11 -4.17
N SER A 75 12.63 -8.35 -3.11
CA SER A 75 12.26 -8.86 -1.80
C SER A 75 11.17 -8.00 -1.14
N ASP A 76 10.45 -8.58 -0.18
CA ASP A 76 9.47 -7.84 0.62
C ASP A 76 10.13 -6.66 1.35
N ALA A 77 11.38 -6.80 1.80
CA ALA A 77 12.13 -5.73 2.45
C ALA A 77 12.47 -4.56 1.49
N GLU A 78 12.80 -4.85 0.24
CA GLU A 78 13.03 -3.82 -0.79
C GLU A 78 11.74 -3.07 -1.12
N VAL A 79 10.64 -3.80 -1.31
CA VAL A 79 9.31 -3.22 -1.55
C VAL A 79 8.89 -2.31 -0.38
N GLN A 80 9.09 -2.78 0.86
CA GLN A 80 8.81 -2.01 2.06
C GLN A 80 9.70 -0.76 2.17
N THR A 81 10.97 -0.85 1.77
CA THR A 81 11.92 0.27 1.75
C THR A 81 11.54 1.33 0.72
N VAL A 82 11.12 0.90 -0.48
CA VAL A 82 10.64 1.81 -1.54
C VAL A 82 9.45 2.62 -1.04
N LEU A 83 8.47 1.96 -0.42
CA LEU A 83 7.33 2.67 0.16
C LEU A 83 7.75 3.62 1.29
N ALA A 84 8.62 3.18 2.20
CA ALA A 84 9.09 4.00 3.31
C ALA A 84 9.79 5.27 2.80
N ASN A 85 10.67 5.15 1.79
CA ASN A 85 11.35 6.28 1.18
C ASN A 85 10.37 7.28 0.56
N TYR A 86 9.36 6.79 -0.17
CA TYR A 86 8.31 7.65 -0.72
C TYR A 86 7.53 8.37 0.37
N VAL A 87 7.04 7.65 1.38
CA VAL A 87 6.25 8.24 2.47
C VAL A 87 7.05 9.27 3.25
N ASN A 88 8.33 9.01 3.51
CA ASN A 88 9.23 9.95 4.16
C ASN A 88 9.42 11.23 3.33
N ALA A 89 9.62 11.09 2.01
CA ALA A 89 9.71 12.24 1.10
C ALA A 89 8.40 13.05 1.02
N GLN A 90 7.26 12.41 1.29
CA GLN A 90 5.93 13.04 1.33
C GLN A 90 5.50 13.47 2.75
N ASN A 91 6.42 13.51 3.72
CA ASN A 91 6.14 13.87 5.12
C ASN A 91 5.03 13.01 5.77
N GLY A 92 5.13 11.69 5.61
CA GLY A 92 4.19 10.74 6.21
C GLY A 92 2.88 10.59 5.43
N LYS A 93 2.88 10.91 4.13
CA LYS A 93 1.67 10.88 3.29
C LYS A 93 1.74 9.86 2.17
N LEU A 94 0.58 9.27 1.89
CA LEU A 94 0.31 8.48 0.69
C LEU A 94 -0.88 9.13 -0.03
N GLY A 95 -0.59 10.06 -0.93
CA GLY A 95 -1.60 10.95 -1.50
C GLY A 95 -2.23 11.84 -0.42
N VAL A 96 -3.55 11.73 -0.23
CA VAL A 96 -4.30 12.47 0.81
C VAL A 96 -4.28 11.78 2.18
N LEU A 97 -3.82 10.51 2.24
CA LEU A 97 -3.81 9.72 3.46
C LEU A 97 -2.55 10.02 4.28
N THR A 98 -2.69 10.10 5.61
CA THR A 98 -1.55 10.08 6.52
C THR A 98 -1.28 8.63 6.91
N VAL A 99 -0.03 8.21 6.75
CA VAL A 99 0.38 6.82 6.92
C VAL A 99 1.69 6.71 7.71
N ILE A 100 1.87 5.57 8.37
CA ILE A 100 3.12 5.17 9.00
C ILE A 100 3.56 3.86 8.33
N VAL A 101 4.82 3.79 7.94
CA VAL A 101 5.43 2.63 7.32
C VAL A 101 6.57 2.20 8.22
N SER A 102 6.52 0.95 8.69
CA SER A 102 7.66 0.37 9.39
C SER A 102 8.64 -0.13 8.33
N SER A 103 9.82 0.49 8.22
CA SER A 103 10.94 -0.10 7.47
C SER A 103 11.56 -1.20 8.33
N SER A 104 11.51 -2.44 7.84
CA SER A 104 12.21 -3.59 8.44
C SER A 104 13.73 -3.45 8.35
#